data_AF-A0A554MQK6-F1
#
_entry.id   AF-A0A554MQK6-F1
#
_cell.length_a   1.000
_cell.length_b   1.000
_cell.length_c   1.000
_cell.angle_alpha   90.00
_cell.angle_beta   90.00
_cell.angle_gamma   90.00
#
_symmetry.space_group_name_H-M   'P 1'
#
loop_
_entity.id
_entity.type
_entity.pdbx_description
1 polymer ?
#
loop_
_entity_poly.entity_id
_entity_poly.type
_entity_poly.pdbx_seq_one_letter_code
_entity_poly.pdbx_strand_id
1 'polypeptide(L)'
;MISDSLNYNQMLLDSHKKFDFAANANWQIFMIMAEFVEGFEFLADIHHEISVFGSARFKEDHPYYQLAREFGFKAGKAKYSVITGGGPGIMEASNRGAFEAGALSVGLNIQLPFEQRINPYVNKAIAFHYFFTRKVMLSISSQAYVFFPGGFGTLDELFEMLTLIKLGVIENVPIILVGLEFWEPLLSFLKESVCEQLGAISKEDWSHIYLVPSVDRAVAIVKKTREREYMDSLAGDRIFSFRENANWRIFRIMAEFVQGFQFISKLDRVVGVFGSGQSSEKTIYYKEAYRLGLSLGKRGMTVVTPGGGGIMEAANRGAKESGAISVGLDKMSPTEKMNPFVNRGITFHYYFTRKVILTMCAQSYVFFPGGYGTLGDFFDLATLVQTKKMEPVPIFLVGKKFWQPLLQFIKKIILDQNHCIESKDLDLFYLVDTQEEILPYIDEFFRGKKG
;
A
#
# COMPACT_ATOMS: atom_id res chain seq x y z
N MET A 1 -38.78 16.83 -30.81
CA MET A 1 -37.46 17.40 -30.46
C MET A 1 -37.41 17.48 -28.94
N ILE A 2 -36.33 16.98 -28.34
CA ILE A 2 -36.20 16.46 -26.97
C ILE A 2 -36.55 14.96 -26.91
N SER A 3 -35.59 14.14 -27.33
CA SER A 3 -35.42 12.76 -26.89
C SER A 3 -33.94 12.45 -27.04
N ASP A 4 -33.23 12.44 -25.92
CA ASP A 4 -32.02 11.63 -25.70
C ASP A 4 -31.71 11.69 -24.20
N SER A 5 -32.59 11.03 -23.45
CA SER A 5 -32.29 10.57 -22.10
C SER A 5 -31.17 9.54 -22.22
N LEU A 6 -29.92 9.99 -22.09
CA LEU A 6 -28.78 9.10 -21.89
C LEU A 6 -29.04 8.25 -20.64
N ASN A 7 -29.31 6.98 -20.90
CA ASN A 7 -29.71 5.98 -19.94
C ASN A 7 -28.55 5.74 -18.96
N TYR A 8 -28.71 6.20 -17.72
CA TYR A 8 -27.74 6.12 -16.61
C TYR A 8 -27.17 4.70 -16.41
N ASN A 9 -27.97 3.67 -16.70
CA ASN A 9 -27.56 2.26 -16.61
C ASN A 9 -26.63 1.81 -17.75
N GLN A 10 -26.60 2.51 -18.89
CA GLN A 10 -25.74 2.17 -20.02
C GLN A 10 -24.28 2.54 -19.77
N MET A 11 -24.02 3.60 -18.98
CA MET A 11 -22.67 4.02 -18.58
C MET A 11 -22.02 3.03 -17.58
N LEU A 12 -22.83 2.32 -16.79
CA LEU A 12 -22.39 1.26 -15.88
C LEU A 12 -22.11 -0.06 -16.61
N LEU A 13 -22.75 -0.29 -17.76
CA LEU A 13 -22.61 -1.50 -18.58
C LEU A 13 -21.48 -1.43 -19.61
N ASP A 14 -20.93 -0.24 -19.87
CA ASP A 14 -19.78 -0.04 -20.77
C ASP A 14 -18.42 -0.32 -20.07
N SER A 15 -18.40 -1.27 -19.13
CA SER A 15 -17.24 -1.72 -18.33
C SER A 15 -16.13 -2.42 -19.13
N HIS A 16 -16.15 -2.28 -20.45
CA HIS A 16 -15.20 -2.89 -21.39
C HIS A 16 -14.39 -1.88 -22.20
N LYS A 17 -14.55 -0.56 -21.96
CA LYS A 17 -13.66 0.46 -22.54
C LYS A 17 -12.47 0.70 -21.61
N LYS A 18 -11.27 0.61 -22.20
CA LYS A 18 -9.96 0.92 -21.61
C LYS A 18 -10.05 2.11 -20.67
N PHE A 19 -9.63 1.93 -19.41
CA PHE A 19 -9.62 2.99 -18.40
C PHE A 19 -8.55 4.03 -18.76
N ASP A 20 -8.96 5.05 -19.50
CA ASP A 20 -8.15 6.23 -19.77
C ASP A 20 -8.28 7.22 -18.60
N PHE A 21 -7.24 7.29 -17.78
CA PHE A 21 -7.17 8.22 -16.64
C PHE A 21 -7.25 9.69 -17.07
N ALA A 22 -6.86 10.02 -18.30
CA ALA A 22 -6.85 11.40 -18.78
C ALA A 22 -8.26 11.89 -19.19
N ALA A 23 -9.16 10.99 -19.56
CA ALA A 23 -10.46 11.37 -20.13
C ALA A 23 -11.50 11.85 -19.09
N ASN A 24 -11.34 11.55 -17.79
CA ASN A 24 -12.32 11.97 -16.77
C ASN A 24 -11.78 12.12 -15.33
N ALA A 25 -10.62 12.77 -15.18
CA ALA A 25 -10.00 13.01 -13.86
C ALA A 25 -10.96 13.71 -12.86
N ASN A 26 -11.84 14.59 -13.33
CA ASN A 26 -12.81 15.28 -12.48
C ASN A 26 -13.79 14.31 -11.81
N TRP A 27 -14.37 13.37 -12.56
CA TRP A 27 -15.30 12.37 -12.01
C TRP A 27 -14.62 11.47 -10.98
N GLN A 28 -13.39 11.05 -11.24
CA GLN A 28 -12.62 10.22 -10.31
C GLN A 28 -12.39 10.96 -8.99
N ILE A 29 -12.02 12.25 -9.04
CA ILE A 29 -11.82 13.06 -7.83
C ILE A 29 -13.11 13.16 -7.02
N PHE A 30 -14.27 13.35 -7.66
CA PHE A 30 -15.56 13.35 -6.97
C PHE A 30 -15.87 12.00 -6.30
N MET A 31 -15.61 10.88 -6.99
CA MET A 31 -15.77 9.54 -6.41
C MET A 31 -14.84 9.31 -5.21
N ILE A 32 -13.58 9.71 -5.33
CA ILE A 32 -12.60 9.63 -4.23
C ILE A 32 -13.08 10.43 -3.02
N MET A 33 -13.60 11.64 -3.24
CA MET A 33 -14.17 12.46 -2.17
C MET A 33 -15.37 11.80 -1.52
N ALA A 34 -16.32 11.30 -2.31
CA ALA A 34 -17.50 10.62 -1.80
C ALA A 34 -17.11 9.43 -0.91
N GLU A 35 -16.17 8.60 -1.37
CA GLU A 35 -15.64 7.47 -0.58
C GLU A 35 -14.97 7.90 0.72
N PHE A 36 -14.25 9.02 0.73
CA PHE A 36 -13.69 9.55 1.97
C PHE A 36 -14.78 10.02 2.92
N VAL A 37 -15.74 10.80 2.44
CA VAL A 37 -16.85 11.30 3.28
C VAL A 37 -17.64 10.13 3.86
N GLU A 38 -18.12 9.24 3.01
CA GLU A 38 -18.91 8.07 3.41
C GLU A 38 -18.12 7.15 4.34
N GLY A 39 -16.82 6.92 4.07
CA GLY A 39 -15.98 6.08 4.91
C GLY A 39 -15.72 6.68 6.29
N PHE A 40 -15.47 7.99 6.39
CA PHE A 40 -15.30 8.66 7.68
C PHE A 40 -16.61 8.68 8.48
N GLU A 41 -17.74 8.99 7.85
CA GLU A 41 -19.06 8.96 8.49
C GLU A 41 -19.43 7.54 8.96
N PHE A 42 -19.18 6.53 8.12
CA PHE A 42 -19.47 5.13 8.44
C PHE A 42 -18.73 4.64 9.69
N LEU A 43 -17.47 5.08 9.86
CA LEU A 43 -16.63 4.68 10.98
C LEU A 43 -16.85 5.54 12.24
N ALA A 44 -17.44 6.73 12.13
CA ALA A 44 -17.57 7.68 13.25
C ALA A 44 -18.35 7.12 14.46
N ASP A 45 -19.30 6.20 14.23
CA ASP A 45 -20.13 5.58 15.27
C ASP A 45 -19.60 4.21 15.73
N ILE A 46 -18.38 3.84 15.34
CA ILE A 46 -17.76 2.57 15.68
C ILE A 46 -16.74 2.80 16.79
N HIS A 47 -16.75 1.94 17.81
CA HIS A 47 -15.90 2.04 18.99
C HIS A 47 -15.14 0.75 19.24
N HIS A 48 -14.00 0.86 19.91
CA HIS A 48 -13.13 -0.27 20.27
C HIS A 48 -12.73 -1.13 19.06
N GLU A 49 -12.22 -0.50 18.01
CA GLU A 49 -12.02 -1.14 16.72
C GLU A 49 -10.69 -1.91 16.66
N ILE A 50 -10.77 -3.14 16.16
CA ILE A 50 -9.60 -3.91 15.73
C ILE A 50 -9.75 -4.30 14.27
N SER A 51 -8.70 -4.07 13.49
CA SER A 51 -8.67 -4.48 12.09
C SER A 51 -7.93 -5.80 11.93
N VAL A 52 -8.54 -6.73 11.20
CA VAL A 52 -7.99 -8.06 10.95
C VAL A 52 -7.77 -8.28 9.46
N PHE A 53 -6.56 -8.72 9.13
CA PHE A 53 -6.07 -8.95 7.78
C PHE A 53 -5.58 -10.38 7.59
N GLY A 54 -5.64 -10.88 6.36
CA GLY A 54 -5.10 -12.19 6.00
C GLY A 54 -5.64 -12.71 4.68
N SER A 55 -5.35 -13.98 4.39
CA SER A 55 -5.71 -14.62 3.12
C SER A 55 -7.22 -14.67 2.87
N ALA A 56 -7.63 -14.27 1.67
CA ALA A 56 -8.99 -14.53 1.16
C ALA A 56 -9.22 -16.00 0.76
N ARG A 57 -8.15 -16.81 0.67
CA ARG A 57 -8.19 -18.16 0.08
C ARG A 57 -8.34 -19.30 1.09
N PHE A 58 -8.16 -19.04 2.38
CA PHE A 58 -8.27 -20.07 3.41
C PHE A 58 -9.73 -20.44 3.66
N LYS A 59 -10.09 -21.68 3.37
CA LYS A 59 -11.45 -22.19 3.61
C LYS A 59 -11.65 -22.56 5.09
N GLU A 60 -12.89 -22.91 5.45
CA GLU A 60 -13.24 -23.22 6.83
C GLU A 60 -12.39 -24.34 7.45
N ASP A 61 -11.95 -25.32 6.66
CA ASP A 61 -11.10 -26.44 7.11
C ASP A 61 -9.63 -26.04 7.33
N HIS A 62 -9.22 -24.84 6.92
CA HIS A 62 -7.85 -24.37 7.08
C HIS A 62 -7.56 -23.99 8.55
N PRO A 63 -6.39 -24.39 9.13
CA PRO A 63 -6.06 -24.07 10.52
C PRO A 63 -6.10 -22.57 10.85
N TYR A 64 -5.56 -21.72 9.96
CA TYR A 64 -5.62 -20.26 10.17
C TYR A 64 -7.03 -19.68 10.07
N TYR A 65 -7.96 -20.29 9.34
CA TYR A 65 -9.37 -19.86 9.37
C TYR A 65 -9.95 -20.11 10.76
N GLN A 66 -9.74 -21.29 11.34
CA GLN A 66 -10.23 -21.60 12.68
C GLN A 66 -9.64 -20.68 13.74
N LEU A 67 -8.34 -20.39 13.67
CA LEU A 67 -7.69 -19.43 14.57
C LEU A 67 -8.24 -18.01 14.40
N ALA A 68 -8.50 -17.57 13.17
CA ALA A 68 -9.08 -16.25 12.92
C ALA A 68 -10.52 -16.12 13.41
N ARG A 69 -11.31 -17.19 13.33
CA ARG A 69 -12.65 -17.27 13.93
C ARG A 69 -12.60 -17.25 15.44
N GLU A 70 -11.71 -18.04 16.04
CA GLU A 70 -11.49 -18.03 17.49
C GLU A 70 -11.07 -16.64 17.98
N PHE A 71 -10.18 -15.97 17.24
CA PHE A 71 -9.77 -14.59 17.54
C PHE A 71 -10.94 -13.62 17.49
N GLY A 72 -11.72 -13.63 16.40
CA GLY A 72 -12.91 -12.79 16.27
C GLY A 72 -13.89 -13.01 17.43
N PHE A 73 -14.10 -14.26 17.84
CA PHE A 73 -14.97 -14.60 18.96
C PHE A 73 -14.44 -14.07 20.30
N LYS A 74 -13.17 -14.32 20.61
CA LYS A 74 -12.55 -13.88 21.88
C LYS A 74 -12.44 -12.36 21.97
N ALA A 75 -12.11 -11.69 20.87
CA ALA A 75 -12.10 -10.24 20.80
C ALA A 75 -13.53 -9.66 20.96
N GLY A 76 -14.51 -10.23 20.26
CA GLY A 76 -15.91 -9.83 20.39
C GLY A 76 -16.46 -10.01 21.81
N LYS A 77 -16.12 -11.12 22.49
CA LYS A 77 -16.45 -11.31 23.92
C LYS A 77 -15.78 -10.29 24.84
N ALA A 78 -14.64 -9.75 24.43
CA ALA A 78 -13.98 -8.65 25.12
C ALA A 78 -14.53 -7.26 24.71
N LYS A 79 -15.66 -7.21 23.99
CA LYS A 79 -16.38 -6.00 23.55
C LYS A 79 -15.66 -5.14 22.51
N TYR A 80 -14.80 -5.77 21.69
CA TYR A 80 -14.18 -5.11 20.54
C TYR A 80 -15.06 -5.23 19.29
N SER A 81 -15.10 -4.16 18.49
CA SER A 81 -15.65 -4.19 17.14
C SER A 81 -14.61 -4.75 16.18
N VAL A 82 -14.97 -5.76 15.40
CA VAL A 82 -14.03 -6.43 14.47
C VAL A 82 -14.26 -5.89 13.06
N ILE A 83 -13.26 -5.19 12.55
CA ILE A 83 -13.23 -4.66 11.18
C ILE A 83 -12.37 -5.56 10.32
N THR A 84 -12.87 -5.92 9.15
CA THR A 84 -12.10 -6.65 8.13
C THR A 84 -12.36 -6.06 6.75
N GLY A 85 -11.74 -6.64 5.74
CA GLY A 85 -12.05 -6.36 4.35
C GLY A 85 -13.39 -6.89 3.84
N GLY A 86 -14.17 -7.63 4.63
CA GLY A 86 -15.51 -8.12 4.30
C GLY A 86 -15.60 -9.28 3.31
N GLY A 87 -14.48 -9.71 2.72
CA GLY A 87 -14.42 -10.85 1.79
C GLY A 87 -14.40 -12.22 2.48
N PRO A 88 -14.10 -13.30 1.73
CA PRO A 88 -13.97 -14.65 2.27
C PRO A 88 -12.66 -14.85 3.05
N GLY A 89 -12.44 -16.08 3.51
CA GLY A 89 -11.19 -16.47 4.15
C GLY A 89 -11.03 -15.95 5.57
N ILE A 90 -9.84 -15.42 5.89
CA ILE A 90 -9.55 -14.86 7.22
C ILE A 90 -10.54 -13.74 7.59
N MET A 91 -10.92 -12.91 6.62
CA MET A 91 -11.87 -11.81 6.83
C MET A 91 -13.22 -12.37 7.29
N GLU A 92 -13.76 -13.36 6.56
CA GLU A 92 -14.98 -14.06 6.94
C GLU A 92 -14.85 -14.75 8.30
N ALA A 93 -13.75 -15.46 8.54
CA ALA A 93 -13.53 -16.16 9.80
C ALA A 93 -13.62 -15.20 11.00
N SER A 94 -12.89 -14.08 10.94
CA SER A 94 -12.88 -13.08 12.01
C SER A 94 -14.22 -12.38 12.17
N ASN A 95 -14.89 -12.04 11.07
CA ASN A 95 -16.26 -11.50 11.11
C ASN A 95 -17.23 -12.50 11.75
N ARG A 96 -17.16 -13.78 11.36
CA ARG A 96 -17.96 -14.88 11.91
C ARG A 96 -17.77 -15.03 13.40
N GLY A 97 -16.52 -15.04 13.86
CA GLY A 97 -16.20 -15.10 15.29
C GLY A 97 -16.85 -13.95 16.06
N ALA A 98 -16.69 -12.72 15.58
CA ALA A 98 -17.26 -11.53 16.22
C ALA A 98 -18.79 -11.57 16.25
N PHE A 99 -19.41 -11.94 15.14
CA PHE A 99 -20.86 -12.12 15.00
C PHE A 99 -21.39 -13.16 16.00
N GLU A 100 -20.76 -14.33 16.09
CA GLU A 100 -21.11 -15.39 17.04
C GLU A 100 -20.92 -14.97 18.50
N ALA A 101 -20.01 -14.03 18.78
CA ALA A 101 -19.84 -13.45 20.10
C ALA A 101 -20.93 -12.41 20.45
N GLY A 102 -21.70 -11.94 19.48
CA GLY A 102 -22.66 -10.84 19.61
C GLY A 102 -22.02 -9.45 19.54
N ALA A 103 -20.81 -9.34 19.01
CA ALA A 103 -20.10 -8.08 18.84
C ALA A 103 -20.33 -7.50 17.44
N LEU A 104 -20.04 -6.20 17.27
CA LEU A 104 -20.16 -5.55 15.97
C LEU A 104 -19.09 -6.10 15.01
N SER A 105 -19.57 -6.67 13.90
CA SER A 105 -18.76 -7.20 12.80
C SER A 105 -18.89 -6.30 11.57
N VAL A 106 -17.77 -5.78 11.08
CA VAL A 106 -17.71 -4.72 10.07
C VAL A 106 -16.91 -5.20 8.85
N GLY A 107 -17.40 -4.87 7.65
CA GLY A 107 -16.72 -5.16 6.38
C GLY A 107 -16.47 -3.90 5.56
N LEU A 108 -15.21 -3.56 5.33
CA LEU A 108 -14.79 -2.50 4.41
C LEU A 108 -14.42 -3.14 3.07
N ASN A 109 -15.40 -3.33 2.19
CA ASN A 109 -15.24 -4.14 0.97
C ASN A 109 -14.60 -3.35 -0.19
N ILE A 110 -14.01 -4.06 -1.15
CA ILE A 110 -13.50 -3.50 -2.40
C ILE A 110 -14.31 -4.05 -3.58
N GLN A 111 -14.76 -3.18 -4.47
CA GLN A 111 -15.44 -3.58 -5.70
C GLN A 111 -14.41 -4.16 -6.68
N LEU A 112 -14.39 -5.48 -6.83
CA LEU A 112 -13.51 -6.17 -7.78
C LEU A 112 -14.29 -6.63 -9.03
N PRO A 113 -13.63 -6.82 -10.18
CA PRO A 113 -14.26 -7.39 -11.37
C PRO A 113 -14.72 -8.84 -11.17
N PHE A 114 -14.06 -9.54 -10.25
CA PHE A 114 -14.34 -10.90 -9.83
C PHE A 114 -14.41 -10.89 -8.30
N GLU A 115 -15.23 -11.74 -7.67
CA GLU A 115 -15.32 -11.86 -6.20
C GLU A 115 -15.99 -10.66 -5.48
N GLN A 116 -17.29 -10.46 -5.73
CA GLN A 116 -18.11 -9.41 -5.10
C GLN A 116 -18.98 -9.88 -3.92
N ARG A 117 -18.56 -10.91 -3.17
CA ARG A 117 -19.37 -11.37 -2.03
C ARG A 117 -18.86 -10.81 -0.71
N ILE A 118 -19.69 -9.97 -0.10
CA ILE A 118 -19.60 -9.69 1.34
C ILE A 118 -19.97 -10.99 2.06
N ASN A 119 -19.17 -11.39 3.03
CA ASN A 119 -19.44 -12.59 3.80
C ASN A 119 -20.70 -12.42 4.70
N PRO A 120 -21.44 -13.50 5.00
CA PRO A 120 -22.75 -13.41 5.65
C PRO A 120 -22.72 -13.00 7.13
N TYR A 121 -21.53 -12.83 7.71
CA TYR A 121 -21.35 -12.53 9.13
C TYR A 121 -21.00 -11.06 9.40
N VAL A 122 -21.14 -10.20 8.39
CA VAL A 122 -20.96 -8.75 8.51
C VAL A 122 -22.29 -8.10 8.93
N ASN A 123 -22.26 -7.27 9.98
CA ASN A 123 -23.42 -6.49 10.42
C ASN A 123 -23.54 -5.14 9.70
N LYS A 124 -22.40 -4.46 9.51
CA LYS A 124 -22.31 -3.18 8.80
C LYS A 124 -21.25 -3.28 7.71
N ALA A 125 -21.55 -2.82 6.51
CA ALA A 125 -20.59 -2.80 5.41
C ALA A 125 -20.65 -1.49 4.63
N ILE A 126 -19.51 -1.12 4.07
CA ILE A 126 -19.35 -0.09 3.04
C ILE A 126 -18.43 -0.66 1.96
N ALA A 127 -18.66 -0.29 0.70
CA ALA A 127 -17.89 -0.77 -0.43
C ALA A 127 -17.15 0.40 -1.10
N PHE A 128 -15.87 0.20 -1.39
CA PHE A 128 -15.02 1.16 -2.06
C PHE A 128 -14.74 0.70 -3.49
N HIS A 129 -14.58 1.66 -4.40
CA HIS A 129 -14.09 1.48 -5.75
C HIS A 129 -12.56 1.44 -5.78
N TYR A 130 -11.91 2.31 -4.99
CA TYR A 130 -10.47 2.43 -4.94
C TYR A 130 -9.87 1.70 -3.74
N PHE A 131 -8.75 0.99 -3.96
CA PHE A 131 -8.05 0.30 -2.87
C PHE A 131 -7.51 1.28 -1.82
N PHE A 132 -7.03 2.46 -2.24
CA PHE A 132 -6.37 3.38 -1.32
C PHE A 132 -7.34 4.04 -0.34
N THR A 133 -8.55 4.40 -0.75
CA THR A 133 -9.59 4.96 0.14
C THR A 133 -9.97 3.94 1.20
N ARG A 134 -10.24 2.69 0.77
CA ARG A 134 -10.45 1.54 1.66
C ARG A 134 -9.30 1.34 2.64
N LYS A 135 -8.06 1.36 2.15
CA LYS A 135 -6.86 1.18 2.99
C LYS A 135 -6.78 2.28 4.03
N VAL A 136 -7.03 3.54 3.68
CA VAL A 136 -7.06 4.63 4.68
C VAL A 136 -8.09 4.32 5.78
N MET A 137 -9.31 3.89 5.43
CA MET A 137 -10.34 3.54 6.42
C MET A 137 -9.93 2.38 7.33
N LEU A 138 -9.25 1.36 6.77
CA LEU A 138 -8.66 0.26 7.55
C LEU A 138 -7.50 0.71 8.45
N SER A 139 -6.81 1.79 8.08
CA SER A 139 -5.56 2.24 8.74
C SER A 139 -5.77 3.21 9.89
N ILE A 140 -6.91 3.91 9.98
CA ILE A 140 -7.03 5.08 10.89
C ILE A 140 -7.79 4.80 12.18
N SER A 141 -8.71 3.85 12.17
CA SER A 141 -9.67 3.64 13.27
C SER A 141 -9.14 2.70 14.35
N SER A 142 -8.37 1.70 13.97
CA SER A 142 -8.12 0.57 14.86
C SER A 142 -7.06 0.85 15.93
N GLN A 143 -7.33 0.37 17.15
CA GLN A 143 -6.41 0.38 18.28
C GLN A 143 -5.46 -0.82 18.31
N ALA A 144 -5.63 -1.76 17.39
CA ALA A 144 -4.68 -2.83 17.08
C ALA A 144 -4.91 -3.36 15.65
N TYR A 145 -3.84 -3.77 14.98
CA TYR A 145 -3.91 -4.45 13.69
C TYR A 145 -3.45 -5.90 13.86
N VAL A 146 -4.27 -6.85 13.42
CA VAL A 146 -3.99 -8.28 13.57
C VAL A 146 -3.87 -8.91 12.21
N PHE A 147 -2.71 -9.50 11.94
CA PHE A 147 -2.38 -10.12 10.66
C PHE A 147 -2.28 -11.63 10.84
N PHE A 148 -3.14 -12.35 10.13
CA PHE A 148 -2.99 -13.76 9.85
C PHE A 148 -2.28 -13.96 8.51
N PRO A 149 -1.77 -15.17 8.25
CA PRO A 149 -1.10 -15.49 6.99
C PRO A 149 -1.92 -15.13 5.76
N GLY A 150 -1.25 -14.59 4.75
CA GLY A 150 -1.87 -13.97 3.59
C GLY A 150 -0.94 -13.78 2.40
N GLY A 151 -1.50 -13.26 1.31
CA GLY A 151 -0.79 -13.02 0.03
C GLY A 151 -0.27 -11.60 -0.10
N PHE A 152 -0.11 -11.14 -1.34
CA PHE A 152 0.42 -9.80 -1.64
C PHE A 152 -0.41 -8.66 -1.03
N GLY A 153 -1.74 -8.74 -1.05
CA GLY A 153 -2.59 -7.72 -0.41
C GLY A 153 -2.38 -7.62 1.10
N THR A 154 -2.18 -8.74 1.79
CA THR A 154 -1.88 -8.76 3.23
C THR A 154 -0.50 -8.16 3.52
N LEU A 155 0.49 -8.38 2.64
CA LEU A 155 1.81 -7.76 2.76
C LEU A 155 1.77 -6.26 2.47
N ASP A 156 1.00 -5.82 1.48
CA ASP A 156 0.72 -4.39 1.21
C ASP A 156 0.16 -3.71 2.47
N GLU A 157 -0.91 -4.26 3.05
CA GLU A 157 -1.54 -3.73 4.27
C GLU A 157 -0.57 -3.73 5.46
N LEU A 158 0.25 -4.78 5.63
CA LEU A 158 1.27 -4.86 6.69
C LEU A 158 2.33 -3.77 6.54
N PHE A 159 2.93 -3.64 5.36
CA PHE A 159 4.00 -2.66 5.13
C PHE A 159 3.47 -1.22 5.10
N GLU A 160 2.21 -1.01 4.71
CA GLU A 160 1.53 0.27 4.89
C GLU A 160 1.45 0.62 6.38
N MET A 161 0.95 -0.28 7.23
CA MET A 161 0.83 0.00 8.68
C MET A 161 2.18 0.31 9.31
N LEU A 162 3.19 -0.52 9.02
CA LEU A 162 4.56 -0.32 9.49
C LEU A 162 5.12 1.03 9.05
N THR A 163 4.85 1.45 7.82
CA THR A 163 5.30 2.73 7.29
C THR A 163 4.59 3.90 7.94
N LEU A 164 3.26 3.83 8.10
CA LEU A 164 2.48 4.89 8.73
C LEU A 164 2.88 5.10 10.20
N ILE A 165 3.11 4.02 10.96
CA ILE A 165 3.61 4.10 12.35
C ILE A 165 5.02 4.70 12.38
N LYS A 166 5.93 4.21 11.52
CA LYS A 166 7.31 4.70 11.46
C LYS A 166 7.39 6.18 11.13
N LEU A 167 6.54 6.66 10.22
CA LEU A 167 6.47 8.07 9.83
C LEU A 167 5.67 8.93 10.81
N GLY A 168 5.16 8.35 11.89
CA GLY A 168 4.31 9.01 12.87
C GLY A 168 2.95 9.43 12.35
N VAL A 169 2.55 9.03 11.13
CA VAL A 169 1.27 9.42 10.50
C VAL A 169 0.09 8.88 11.29
N ILE A 170 0.23 7.70 11.86
CA ILE A 170 -0.72 7.11 12.81
C ILE A 170 -0.04 6.86 14.16
N GLU A 171 -0.85 6.78 15.23
CA GLU A 171 -0.36 6.46 16.56
C GLU A 171 0.40 5.13 16.60
N ASN A 172 1.35 5.02 17.52
CA ASN A 172 2.08 3.80 17.77
C ASN A 172 1.16 2.74 18.41
N VAL A 173 0.53 1.92 17.57
CA VAL A 173 -0.39 0.85 17.95
C VAL A 173 0.19 -0.53 17.64
N PRO A 174 -0.23 -1.58 18.37
CA PRO A 174 0.27 -2.93 18.14
C PRO A 174 -0.08 -3.47 16.74
N ILE A 175 0.95 -3.98 16.06
CA ILE A 175 0.83 -4.88 14.91
C ILE A 175 1.07 -6.30 15.42
N ILE A 176 0.03 -7.12 15.42
CA ILE A 176 0.05 -8.48 15.98
C ILE A 176 0.07 -9.48 14.83
N LEU A 177 1.17 -10.23 14.70
CA LEU A 177 1.35 -11.27 13.70
C LEU A 177 1.03 -12.62 14.31
N VAL A 178 -0.05 -13.27 13.86
CA VAL A 178 -0.49 -14.58 14.36
C VAL A 178 0.06 -15.68 13.44
N GLY A 179 0.76 -16.66 14.02
CA GLY A 179 1.30 -17.82 13.30
C GLY A 179 2.81 -17.74 13.09
N LEU A 180 3.59 -18.22 14.07
CA LEU A 180 5.06 -18.11 14.11
C LEU A 180 5.73 -18.55 12.80
N GLU A 181 5.45 -19.78 12.37
CA GLU A 181 6.10 -20.42 11.22
C GLU A 181 5.95 -19.62 9.92
N PHE A 182 4.82 -18.92 9.76
CA PHE A 182 4.59 -18.09 8.59
C PHE A 182 5.43 -16.80 8.63
N TRP A 183 5.44 -16.09 9.76
CA TRP A 183 6.01 -14.75 9.84
C TRP A 183 7.52 -14.75 10.13
N GLU A 184 8.06 -15.77 10.80
CA GLU A 184 9.48 -15.83 11.17
C GLU A 184 10.43 -15.59 9.98
N PRO A 185 10.28 -16.23 8.81
CA PRO A 185 11.17 -15.98 7.67
C PRO A 185 11.14 -14.53 7.18
N LEU A 186 9.96 -13.90 7.18
CA LEU A 186 9.82 -12.49 6.81
C LEU A 186 10.51 -11.58 7.83
N LEU A 187 10.31 -11.83 9.13
CA LEU A 187 10.96 -11.06 10.19
C LEU A 187 12.48 -11.25 10.18
N SER A 188 12.98 -12.44 9.87
CA SER A 188 14.41 -12.68 9.67
C SER A 188 14.97 -11.86 8.49
N PHE A 189 14.26 -11.82 7.36
CA PHE A 189 14.64 -10.96 6.22
C PHE A 189 14.67 -9.47 6.62
N LEU A 190 13.64 -8.99 7.31
CA LEU A 190 13.58 -7.59 7.77
C LEU A 190 14.73 -7.27 8.74
N LYS A 191 15.06 -8.18 9.64
CA LYS A 191 16.16 -8.00 10.59
C LYS A 191 17.52 -8.03 9.90
N GLU A 192 17.81 -9.07 9.16
CA GLU A 192 19.15 -9.30 8.60
C GLU A 192 19.41 -8.40 7.38
N SER A 193 18.50 -8.39 6.41
CA SER A 193 18.71 -7.67 5.14
C SER A 193 18.34 -6.20 5.24
N VAL A 194 17.19 -5.86 5.84
CA VAL A 194 16.67 -4.48 5.83
C VAL A 194 17.26 -3.63 6.96
N CYS A 195 17.36 -4.18 8.17
CA CYS A 195 17.92 -3.48 9.33
C CYS A 195 19.45 -3.58 9.38
N GLU A 196 20.02 -4.79 9.48
CA GLU A 196 21.46 -4.96 9.78
C GLU A 196 22.36 -4.68 8.57
N GLN A 197 22.01 -5.20 7.39
CA GLN A 197 22.84 -5.02 6.18
C GLN A 197 22.60 -3.66 5.49
N LEU A 198 21.33 -3.28 5.31
CA LEU A 198 20.97 -2.07 4.56
C LEU A 198 20.85 -0.81 5.44
N GLY A 199 20.48 -0.95 6.72
CA GLY A 199 20.25 0.18 7.61
C GLY A 199 19.03 1.03 7.24
N ALA A 200 18.06 0.47 6.51
CA ALA A 200 16.87 1.22 6.06
C ALA A 200 15.78 1.33 7.14
N ILE A 201 15.84 0.47 8.17
CA ILE A 201 15.02 0.54 9.39
C ILE A 201 15.95 0.43 10.60
N SER A 202 15.53 0.99 11.74
CA SER A 202 16.25 0.93 13.01
C SER A 202 15.69 -0.15 13.93
N LYS A 203 16.32 -0.37 15.08
CA LYS A 203 15.85 -1.36 16.07
C LYS A 203 14.56 -0.91 16.77
N GLU A 204 14.35 0.40 16.89
CA GLU A 204 13.17 1.01 17.51
C GLU A 204 11.90 0.80 16.66
N ASP A 205 12.07 0.65 15.34
CA ASP A 205 10.99 0.35 14.39
C ASP A 205 10.32 -1.02 14.64
N TRP A 206 10.83 -1.84 15.56
CA TRP A 206 10.29 -3.15 15.92
C TRP A 206 9.39 -3.12 17.15
N SER A 207 9.40 -2.02 17.90
CA SER A 207 8.78 -1.90 19.22
C SER A 207 7.27 -2.18 19.27
N HIS A 208 6.61 -2.15 18.12
CA HIS A 208 5.17 -2.33 17.95
C HIS A 208 4.77 -3.64 17.25
N ILE A 209 5.75 -4.46 16.84
CA ILE A 209 5.50 -5.74 16.18
C ILE A 209 5.48 -6.86 17.22
N TYR A 210 4.37 -7.58 17.30
CA TYR A 210 4.17 -8.70 18.21
C TYR A 210 3.92 -9.98 17.43
N LEU A 211 4.94 -10.82 17.33
CA LEU A 211 4.78 -12.17 16.81
C LEU A 211 4.25 -13.09 17.92
N VAL A 212 3.09 -13.71 17.72
CA VAL A 212 2.41 -14.51 18.75
C VAL A 212 2.08 -15.94 18.30
N PRO A 213 2.21 -16.94 19.19
CA PRO A 213 1.90 -18.34 18.86
C PRO A 213 0.42 -18.69 18.97
N SER A 214 -0.40 -17.83 19.59
CA SER A 214 -1.80 -18.16 19.88
C SER A 214 -2.71 -16.95 19.89
N VAL A 215 -3.99 -17.23 19.67
CA VAL A 215 -5.09 -16.26 19.77
C VAL A 215 -5.17 -15.62 21.15
N ASP A 216 -4.96 -16.39 22.22
CA ASP A 216 -5.00 -15.86 23.59
C ASP A 216 -3.94 -14.77 23.83
N ARG A 217 -2.74 -14.95 23.28
CA ARG A 217 -1.68 -13.94 23.36
C ARG A 217 -2.04 -12.71 22.55
N ALA A 218 -2.61 -12.88 21.35
CA ALA A 218 -3.10 -11.76 20.54
C ALA A 218 -4.14 -10.92 21.31
N VAL A 219 -5.19 -11.57 21.84
CA VAL A 219 -6.26 -10.91 22.60
C VAL A 219 -5.71 -10.25 23.88
N ALA A 220 -4.74 -10.87 24.55
CA ALA A 220 -4.10 -10.26 25.73
C ALA A 220 -3.33 -8.97 25.42
N ILE A 221 -2.79 -8.82 24.21
CA ILE A 221 -2.17 -7.57 23.75
C ILE A 221 -3.25 -6.55 23.42
N VAL A 222 -4.29 -6.94 22.67
CA VAL A 222 -5.44 -6.08 22.33
C VAL A 222 -6.08 -5.48 23.60
N LYS A 223 -6.26 -6.28 24.65
CA LYS A 223 -6.83 -5.83 25.93
C LYS A 223 -6.02 -4.74 26.66
N LYS A 224 -4.76 -4.53 26.27
CA LYS A 224 -3.89 -3.49 26.83
C LYS A 224 -3.91 -2.20 26.00
N THR A 225 -4.54 -2.20 24.83
CA THR A 225 -4.62 -1.02 23.99
C THR A 225 -5.72 -0.09 24.48
N ARG A 226 -5.58 1.19 24.13
CA ARG A 226 -6.57 2.22 24.41
C ARG A 226 -7.29 2.57 23.12
N GLU A 227 -8.55 2.94 23.24
CA GLU A 227 -9.31 3.50 22.13
C GLU A 227 -8.63 4.78 21.61
N ARG A 228 -8.65 4.96 20.30
CA ARG A 228 -8.06 6.11 19.63
C ARG A 228 -9.15 7.13 19.37
N GLU A 229 -8.85 8.39 19.61
CA GLU A 229 -9.75 9.46 19.18
C GLU A 229 -9.59 9.67 17.67
N TYR A 230 -10.66 9.37 16.93
CA TYR A 230 -10.74 9.35 15.46
C TYR A 230 -10.20 10.63 14.78
N MET A 231 -10.22 11.77 15.47
CA MET A 231 -9.85 13.08 14.93
C MET A 231 -8.38 13.47 15.11
N ASP A 232 -7.65 12.87 16.06
CA ASP A 232 -6.24 13.20 16.35
C ASP A 232 -5.25 12.26 15.64
N SER A 233 -5.73 11.11 15.18
CA SER A 233 -4.91 9.99 14.75
C SER A 233 -4.30 10.12 13.33
N LEU A 234 -4.72 11.14 12.56
CA LEU A 234 -4.10 11.57 11.30
C LEU A 234 -3.16 12.78 11.49
N ALA A 235 -3.05 13.31 12.70
CA ALA A 235 -2.22 14.46 13.05
C ALA A 235 -0.85 14.00 13.54
N GLY A 236 -0.14 13.25 12.68
CA GLY A 236 1.21 12.76 12.94
C GLY A 236 2.30 13.80 13.23
N ASP A 237 1.92 15.07 13.36
CA ASP A 237 2.74 16.12 13.93
C ASP A 237 1.98 16.84 15.06
N ARG A 238 2.61 16.94 16.24
CA ARG A 238 2.25 17.93 17.28
C ARG A 238 2.50 19.39 16.84
N ILE A 239 2.60 19.64 15.53
CA ILE A 239 2.66 20.96 14.90
C ILE A 239 1.26 21.42 14.47
N PHE A 240 0.27 20.52 14.39
CA PHE A 240 -1.08 20.88 13.97
C PHE A 240 -2.14 20.33 14.91
N SER A 241 -2.41 21.07 15.99
CA SER A 241 -3.68 20.95 16.70
C SER A 241 -4.81 21.34 15.73
N PHE A 242 -5.56 20.36 15.25
CA PHE A 242 -6.70 20.57 14.37
C PHE A 242 -7.89 21.09 15.19
N ARG A 243 -7.98 22.42 15.30
CA ARG A 243 -9.27 23.13 15.43
C ARG A 243 -9.99 23.28 14.07
N GLU A 244 -9.55 22.59 13.02
CA GLU A 244 -10.17 22.67 11.69
C GLU A 244 -11.17 21.52 11.48
N ASN A 245 -12.40 21.91 11.14
CA ASN A 245 -13.57 21.08 10.84
C ASN A 245 -13.24 20.00 9.78
N ALA A 246 -13.78 18.78 9.92
CA ALA A 246 -13.60 17.63 9.02
C ALA A 246 -13.76 17.99 7.52
N ASN A 247 -14.65 18.94 7.22
CA ASN A 247 -14.86 19.48 5.88
C ASN A 247 -13.57 19.99 5.22
N TRP A 248 -12.70 20.68 5.96
CA TRP A 248 -11.47 21.26 5.40
C TRP A 248 -10.41 20.19 5.05
N ARG A 249 -10.38 19.07 5.77
CA ARG A 249 -9.53 17.93 5.45
C ARG A 249 -9.90 17.35 4.09
N ILE A 250 -11.19 17.13 3.85
CA ILE A 250 -11.72 16.62 2.58
C ILE A 250 -11.38 17.59 1.43
N PHE A 251 -11.57 18.90 1.62
CA PHE A 251 -11.18 19.89 0.60
C PHE A 251 -9.68 19.88 0.30
N ARG A 252 -8.82 19.70 1.31
CA ARG A 252 -7.36 19.61 1.11
C ARG A 252 -6.98 18.33 0.37
N ILE A 253 -7.57 17.19 0.73
CA ILE A 253 -7.37 15.91 0.03
C ILE A 253 -7.74 16.07 -1.45
N MET A 254 -8.90 16.66 -1.75
CA MET A 254 -9.34 16.97 -3.11
C MET A 254 -8.32 17.85 -3.83
N ALA A 255 -7.90 18.97 -3.21
CA ALA A 255 -6.94 19.88 -3.81
C ALA A 255 -5.60 19.19 -4.14
N GLU A 256 -5.11 18.32 -3.26
CA GLU A 256 -3.90 17.54 -3.49
C GLU A 256 -4.04 16.55 -4.65
N PHE A 257 -5.18 15.86 -4.77
CA PHE A 257 -5.43 14.99 -5.92
C PHE A 257 -5.52 15.80 -7.22
N VAL A 258 -6.24 16.92 -7.24
CA VAL A 258 -6.32 17.81 -8.42
C VAL A 258 -4.91 18.24 -8.83
N GLN A 259 -4.12 18.76 -7.90
CA GLN A 259 -2.76 19.22 -8.18
C GLN A 259 -1.84 18.07 -8.62
N GLY A 260 -1.93 16.92 -7.95
CA GLY A 260 -1.16 15.71 -8.28
C GLY A 260 -1.45 15.20 -9.68
N PHE A 261 -2.73 15.02 -10.04
CA PHE A 261 -3.13 14.56 -11.37
C PHE A 261 -2.77 15.57 -12.47
N GLN A 262 -2.95 16.87 -12.22
CA GLN A 262 -2.51 17.93 -13.13
C GLN A 262 -0.98 17.98 -13.28
N PHE A 263 -0.23 17.62 -12.24
CA PHE A 263 1.23 17.57 -12.28
C PHE A 263 1.71 16.40 -13.13
N ILE A 264 1.18 15.18 -12.91
CA ILE A 264 1.64 13.97 -13.59
C ILE A 264 1.14 13.85 -15.03
N SER A 265 -0.01 14.44 -15.37
CA SER A 265 -0.52 14.48 -16.76
C SER A 265 0.39 15.27 -17.72
N LYS A 266 1.32 16.06 -17.18
CA LYS A 266 2.33 16.82 -17.93
C LYS A 266 3.67 16.08 -18.03
N LEU A 267 3.71 14.81 -17.62
CA LEU A 267 4.88 13.95 -17.70
C LEU A 267 4.66 12.92 -18.80
N ASP A 268 5.72 12.57 -19.51
CA ASP A 268 5.70 11.55 -20.55
C ASP A 268 6.84 10.57 -20.33
N ARG A 269 6.61 9.31 -20.73
CA ARG A 269 7.57 8.20 -20.64
C ARG A 269 8.24 8.11 -19.27
N VAL A 270 7.43 7.86 -18.26
CA VAL A 270 7.77 7.95 -16.84
C VAL A 270 8.22 6.59 -16.31
N VAL A 271 9.38 6.58 -15.65
CA VAL A 271 9.89 5.44 -14.87
C VAL A 271 10.00 5.83 -13.40
N GLY A 272 9.33 5.08 -12.54
CA GLY A 272 9.35 5.25 -11.09
C GLY A 272 10.54 4.51 -10.48
N VAL A 273 11.34 5.18 -9.65
CA VAL A 273 12.49 4.57 -8.96
C VAL A 273 12.36 4.72 -7.44
N PHE A 274 12.44 3.58 -6.76
CA PHE A 274 12.22 3.42 -5.32
C PHE A 274 13.42 2.74 -4.67
N GLY A 275 13.67 3.05 -3.40
CA GLY A 275 14.72 2.39 -2.62
C GLY A 275 15.06 3.16 -1.34
N SER A 276 16.11 2.71 -0.66
CA SER A 276 16.54 3.30 0.61
C SER A 276 16.96 4.77 0.49
N GLY A 277 16.41 5.62 1.35
CA GLY A 277 16.87 6.99 1.55
C GLY A 277 18.24 7.09 2.26
N GLN A 278 18.73 5.99 2.83
CA GLN A 278 19.97 5.95 3.63
C GLN A 278 21.20 5.48 2.82
N SER A 279 21.03 5.12 1.54
CA SER A 279 22.16 4.72 0.70
C SER A 279 23.11 5.90 0.43
N SER A 280 24.42 5.64 0.38
CA SER A 280 25.43 6.66 0.05
C SER A 280 26.10 6.40 -1.30
N GLU A 281 26.77 7.40 -1.86
CA GLU A 281 27.52 7.30 -3.14
C GLU A 281 28.54 6.16 -3.18
N LYS A 282 28.99 5.68 -2.01
CA LYS A 282 29.94 4.57 -1.89
C LYS A 282 29.29 3.21 -2.17
N THR A 283 27.98 3.09 -1.96
CA THR A 283 27.25 1.83 -2.11
C THR A 283 27.08 1.44 -3.58
N ILE A 284 27.01 0.13 -3.84
CA ILE A 284 26.76 -0.38 -5.20
C ILE A 284 25.40 0.07 -5.72
N TYR A 285 24.37 0.05 -4.87
CA TYR A 285 23.02 0.42 -5.26
C TYR A 285 22.87 1.91 -5.59
N TYR A 286 23.56 2.82 -4.89
CA TYR A 286 23.56 4.24 -5.28
C TYR A 286 24.18 4.42 -6.67
N LYS A 287 25.35 3.80 -6.91
CA LYS A 287 26.02 3.91 -8.23
C LYS A 287 25.14 3.35 -9.34
N GLU A 288 24.45 2.26 -9.07
CA GLU A 288 23.58 1.62 -10.05
C GLU A 288 22.30 2.41 -10.31
N ALA A 289 21.68 2.98 -9.27
CA ALA A 289 20.55 3.90 -9.40
C ALA A 289 20.92 5.18 -10.18
N TYR A 290 22.13 5.72 -9.95
CA TYR A 290 22.67 6.83 -10.72
C TYR A 290 22.84 6.48 -12.20
N ARG A 291 23.46 5.35 -12.51
CA ARG A 291 23.62 4.87 -13.89
C ARG A 291 22.28 4.69 -14.57
N LEU A 292 21.33 4.03 -13.90
CA LEU A 292 19.98 3.85 -14.40
C LEU A 292 19.33 5.19 -14.75
N GLY A 293 19.35 6.15 -13.82
CA GLY A 293 18.82 7.50 -14.07
C GLY A 293 19.46 8.16 -15.29
N LEU A 294 20.78 8.07 -15.43
CA LEU A 294 21.52 8.60 -16.59
C LEU A 294 21.10 7.92 -17.90
N SER A 295 20.96 6.59 -17.90
CA SER A 295 20.59 5.81 -19.08
C SER A 295 19.15 6.01 -19.51
N LEU A 296 18.23 6.15 -18.55
CA LEU A 296 16.83 6.49 -18.79
C LEU A 296 16.71 7.90 -19.37
N GLY A 297 17.40 8.86 -18.77
CA GLY A 297 17.35 10.23 -19.24
C GLY A 297 17.96 10.43 -20.63
N LYS A 298 19.05 9.73 -20.97
CA LYS A 298 19.58 9.65 -22.35
C LYS A 298 18.58 9.09 -23.38
N ARG A 299 17.56 8.35 -22.94
CA ARG A 299 16.47 7.82 -23.78
C ARG A 299 15.27 8.78 -23.84
N GLY A 300 15.38 9.96 -23.24
CA GLY A 300 14.30 10.94 -23.15
C GLY A 300 13.16 10.49 -22.25
N MET A 301 13.44 9.65 -21.24
CA MET A 301 12.46 9.21 -20.25
C MET A 301 12.48 10.15 -19.03
N THR A 302 11.31 10.34 -18.43
CA THR A 302 11.17 11.05 -17.16
C THR A 302 11.44 10.11 -16.01
N VAL A 303 12.30 10.50 -15.07
CA VAL A 303 12.55 9.73 -13.84
C VAL A 303 11.77 10.36 -12.69
N VAL A 304 10.87 9.58 -12.08
CA VAL A 304 10.11 9.98 -10.89
C VAL A 304 10.59 9.20 -9.68
N THR A 305 10.80 9.89 -8.56
CA THR A 305 11.12 9.28 -7.27
C THR A 305 10.25 9.88 -6.17
N PRO A 306 10.21 9.26 -4.97
CA PRO A 306 9.63 9.89 -3.79
C PRO A 306 10.36 11.17 -3.29
N GLY A 307 11.44 11.61 -3.94
CA GLY A 307 12.06 12.92 -3.70
C GLY A 307 13.10 12.99 -2.57
N GLY A 308 13.26 11.94 -1.77
CA GLY A 308 14.24 11.88 -0.68
C GLY A 308 15.70 11.67 -1.12
N GLY A 309 16.56 11.40 -0.14
CA GLY A 309 17.98 11.10 -0.33
C GLY A 309 18.29 9.70 -0.90
N GLY A 310 19.56 9.32 -0.88
CA GLY A 310 20.03 7.97 -1.19
C GLY A 310 19.72 7.49 -2.61
N ILE A 311 19.02 6.37 -2.76
CA ILE A 311 18.68 5.81 -4.09
C ILE A 311 17.90 6.80 -4.94
N MET A 312 16.95 7.51 -4.33
CA MET A 312 16.10 8.48 -5.01
C MET A 312 16.93 9.64 -5.55
N GLU A 313 17.80 10.19 -4.71
CA GLU A 313 18.77 11.22 -5.09
C GLU A 313 19.68 10.75 -6.23
N ALA A 314 20.21 9.53 -6.15
CA ALA A 314 21.09 8.97 -7.18
C ALA A 314 20.40 8.92 -8.55
N ALA A 315 19.18 8.37 -8.60
CA ALA A 315 18.40 8.27 -9.82
C ALA A 315 18.03 9.66 -10.38
N ASN A 316 17.60 10.58 -9.51
CA ASN A 316 17.32 11.95 -9.89
C ASN A 316 18.57 12.67 -10.44
N ARG A 317 19.73 12.44 -9.82
CA ARG A 317 21.02 12.98 -10.25
C ARG A 317 21.39 12.50 -11.65
N GLY A 318 21.35 11.19 -11.88
CA GLY A 318 21.63 10.63 -13.20
C GLY A 318 20.70 11.20 -14.27
N ALA A 319 19.40 11.28 -13.98
CA ALA A 319 18.41 11.84 -14.89
C ALA A 319 18.69 13.32 -15.21
N LYS A 320 18.89 14.15 -14.18
CA LYS A 320 19.16 15.59 -14.35
C LYS A 320 20.46 15.85 -15.10
N GLU A 321 21.53 15.12 -14.81
CA GLU A 321 22.83 15.27 -15.49
C GLU A 321 22.77 14.83 -16.96
N SER A 322 21.85 13.94 -17.33
CA SER A 322 21.59 13.62 -18.75
C SER A 322 20.78 14.69 -19.51
N GLY A 323 20.25 15.69 -18.81
CA GLY A 323 19.35 16.71 -19.36
C GLY A 323 17.86 16.34 -19.36
N ALA A 324 17.48 15.22 -18.73
CA ALA A 324 16.09 14.76 -18.68
C ALA A 324 15.28 15.39 -17.53
N ILE A 325 13.96 15.18 -17.58
CA ILE A 325 13.06 15.58 -16.49
C ILE A 325 13.30 14.65 -15.28
N SER A 326 13.58 15.25 -14.13
CA SER A 326 13.88 14.59 -12.87
C SER A 326 12.88 15.06 -11.83
N VAL A 327 11.99 14.16 -11.41
CA VAL A 327 10.82 14.48 -10.60
C VAL A 327 10.96 13.93 -9.18
N GLY A 328 10.52 14.73 -8.21
CA GLY A 328 10.33 14.31 -6.82
C GLY A 328 8.88 14.49 -6.38
N LEU A 329 8.29 13.45 -5.80
CA LEU A 329 6.95 13.45 -5.20
C LEU A 329 7.07 13.21 -3.69
N ASP A 330 7.24 14.30 -2.93
CA ASP A 330 7.68 14.23 -1.53
C ASP A 330 6.52 14.50 -0.55
N LYS A 331 6.66 14.03 0.68
CA LYS A 331 5.78 14.42 1.79
C LYS A 331 6.23 15.78 2.31
N MET A 332 5.30 16.66 2.65
CA MET A 332 5.63 17.90 3.34
C MET A 332 6.26 17.57 4.70
N SER A 333 7.49 18.03 4.91
CA SER A 333 8.28 17.81 6.12
C SER A 333 8.92 19.13 6.56
N PRO A 334 8.90 19.46 7.88
CA PRO A 334 9.60 20.64 8.38
C PRO A 334 11.13 20.52 8.27
N THR A 335 11.64 19.29 8.31
CA THR A 335 13.07 18.99 8.44
C THR A 335 13.68 18.38 7.18
N GLU A 336 12.89 17.64 6.41
CA GLU A 336 13.35 16.99 5.19
C GLU A 336 13.04 17.88 3.98
N LYS A 337 14.02 18.00 3.09
CA LYS A 337 13.87 18.69 1.82
C LYS A 337 14.08 17.69 0.70
N MET A 338 13.34 17.92 -0.38
CA MET A 338 13.54 17.24 -1.63
C MET A 338 15.00 17.37 -2.09
N ASN A 339 15.55 16.29 -2.66
CA ASN A 339 16.95 16.25 -3.04
C ASN A 339 17.29 17.28 -4.14
N PRO A 340 18.55 17.77 -4.20
CA PRO A 340 18.94 18.89 -5.07
C PRO A 340 18.92 18.57 -6.57
N PHE A 341 18.70 17.30 -6.93
CA PHE A 341 18.68 16.85 -8.31
C PHE A 341 17.27 16.72 -8.90
N VAL A 342 16.24 17.10 -8.13
CA VAL A 342 14.89 17.30 -8.66
C VAL A 342 14.84 18.64 -9.41
N ASN A 343 14.23 18.63 -10.61
CA ASN A 343 13.95 19.85 -11.39
C ASN A 343 12.45 20.18 -11.46
N ARG A 344 11.57 19.21 -11.22
CA ARG A 344 10.12 19.40 -11.05
C ARG A 344 9.66 18.63 -9.83
N GLY A 345 8.99 19.28 -8.89
CA GLY A 345 8.51 18.60 -7.70
C GLY A 345 7.13 19.08 -7.27
N ILE A 346 6.45 18.22 -6.54
CA ILE A 346 5.22 18.56 -5.80
C ILE A 346 5.32 17.90 -4.42
N THR A 347 4.77 18.57 -3.42
CA THR A 347 4.72 18.11 -2.04
C THR A 347 3.28 17.88 -1.61
N PHE A 348 3.09 16.92 -0.71
CA PHE A 348 1.77 16.52 -0.22
C PHE A 348 1.72 16.55 1.31
N HIS A 349 0.63 17.02 1.88
CA HIS A 349 0.39 16.93 3.32
C HIS A 349 0.02 15.50 3.71
N TYR A 350 -0.80 14.83 2.91
CA TYR A 350 -1.25 13.47 3.20
C TYR A 350 -0.32 12.43 2.59
N TYR A 351 0.09 11.45 3.38
CA TYR A 351 0.95 10.36 2.90
C TYR A 351 0.28 9.55 1.78
N PHE A 352 -1.03 9.28 1.91
CA PHE A 352 -1.76 8.46 0.96
C PHE A 352 -1.97 9.16 -0.39
N THR A 353 -2.19 10.49 -0.42
CA THR A 353 -2.33 11.24 -1.69
C THR A 353 -1.03 11.16 -2.48
N ARG A 354 0.11 11.41 -1.83
CA ARG A 354 1.46 11.22 -2.39
C ARG A 354 1.65 9.82 -2.95
N LYS A 355 1.31 8.79 -2.15
CA LYS A 355 1.47 7.38 -2.54
C LYS A 355 0.67 7.04 -3.79
N VAL A 356 -0.61 7.45 -3.86
CA VAL A 356 -1.43 7.26 -5.05
C VAL A 356 -0.80 7.94 -6.27
N ILE A 357 -0.40 9.21 -6.17
CA ILE A 357 0.21 9.91 -7.31
C ILE A 357 1.50 9.21 -7.77
N LEU A 358 2.33 8.70 -6.85
CA LEU A 358 3.51 7.89 -7.17
C LEU A 358 3.14 6.59 -7.89
N THR A 359 2.20 5.83 -7.34
CA THR A 359 1.71 4.57 -7.90
C THR A 359 1.09 4.76 -9.28
N MET A 360 0.52 5.92 -9.59
CA MET A 360 -0.21 6.14 -10.85
C MET A 360 0.58 6.83 -11.95
N CYS A 361 1.71 7.48 -11.63
CA CYS A 361 2.41 8.33 -12.59
C CYS A 361 3.33 7.58 -13.56
N ALA A 362 3.84 6.41 -13.17
CA ALA A 362 4.86 5.70 -13.93
C ALA A 362 4.25 4.61 -14.81
N GLN A 363 4.95 4.25 -15.88
CA GLN A 363 4.58 3.11 -16.71
C GLN A 363 5.57 1.93 -16.57
N SER A 364 6.59 2.09 -15.73
CA SER A 364 7.55 1.07 -15.32
C SER A 364 8.11 1.43 -13.94
N TYR A 365 8.37 0.43 -13.10
CA TYR A 365 8.78 0.63 -11.70
C TYR A 365 10.05 -0.14 -11.40
N VAL A 366 11.01 0.51 -10.76
CA VAL A 366 12.29 -0.08 -10.37
C VAL A 366 12.49 0.08 -8.87
N PHE A 367 12.60 -1.04 -8.17
CA PHE A 367 12.79 -1.14 -6.73
C PHE A 367 14.20 -1.61 -6.42
N PHE A 368 15.02 -0.68 -5.94
CA PHE A 368 16.26 -1.00 -5.24
C PHE A 368 15.97 -1.41 -3.80
N PRO A 369 16.95 -2.00 -3.08
CA PRO A 369 16.79 -2.33 -1.67
C PRO A 369 16.35 -1.12 -0.84
N GLY A 370 15.35 -1.33 0.01
CA GLY A 370 14.72 -0.28 0.80
C GLY A 370 14.02 -0.80 2.05
N GLY A 371 13.43 0.13 2.81
CA GLY A 371 12.74 -0.14 4.06
C GLY A 371 11.25 -0.47 3.88
N TYR A 372 10.46 -0.28 4.94
CA TYR A 372 9.01 -0.54 4.94
C TYR A 372 8.26 0.18 3.81
N GLY A 373 8.58 1.45 3.54
CA GLY A 373 7.94 2.21 2.46
C GLY A 373 8.17 1.58 1.08
N THR A 374 9.42 1.20 0.78
CA THR A 374 9.78 0.53 -0.49
C THR A 374 9.07 -0.82 -0.63
N LEU A 375 9.00 -1.61 0.44
CA LEU A 375 8.28 -2.88 0.45
C LEU A 375 6.77 -2.67 0.27
N GLY A 376 6.20 -1.66 0.94
CA GLY A 376 4.79 -1.29 0.80
C GLY A 376 4.45 -0.81 -0.60
N ASP A 377 5.30 0.00 -1.24
CA ASP A 377 5.09 0.45 -2.63
C ASP A 377 5.19 -0.73 -3.62
N PHE A 378 6.09 -1.69 -3.38
CA PHE A 378 6.20 -2.91 -4.19
C PHE A 378 4.95 -3.79 -4.08
N PHE A 379 4.50 -4.10 -2.86
CA PHE A 379 3.32 -4.95 -2.66
C PHE A 379 2.01 -4.27 -3.05
N ASP A 380 1.90 -2.94 -2.95
CA ASP A 380 0.77 -2.17 -3.47
C ASP A 380 0.63 -2.39 -4.99
N LEU A 381 1.71 -2.19 -5.76
CA LEU A 381 1.71 -2.43 -7.21
C LEU A 381 1.43 -3.89 -7.55
N ALA A 382 2.09 -4.84 -6.88
CA ALA A 382 1.86 -6.26 -7.12
C ALA A 382 0.38 -6.62 -6.89
N THR A 383 -0.25 -6.09 -5.85
CA THR A 383 -1.67 -6.30 -5.54
C THR A 383 -2.58 -5.66 -6.58
N LEU A 384 -2.30 -4.42 -7.00
CA LEU A 384 -3.11 -3.72 -8.00
C LEU A 384 -3.08 -4.44 -9.36
N VAL A 385 -1.92 -4.93 -9.79
CA VAL A 385 -1.79 -5.71 -11.03
C VAL A 385 -2.44 -7.09 -10.88
N GLN A 386 -2.19 -7.81 -9.78
CA GLN A 386 -2.78 -9.12 -9.50
C GLN A 386 -4.32 -9.08 -9.51
N THR A 387 -4.91 -8.03 -8.95
CA THR A 387 -6.36 -7.84 -8.84
C THR A 387 -6.98 -7.17 -10.07
N LYS A 388 -6.18 -6.85 -11.09
CA LYS A 388 -6.59 -6.16 -12.33
C LYS A 388 -7.22 -4.77 -12.08
N LYS A 389 -6.81 -4.11 -10.99
CA LYS A 389 -7.11 -2.68 -10.74
C LYS A 389 -6.10 -1.75 -11.40
N MET A 390 -4.98 -2.31 -11.88
CA MET A 390 -3.99 -1.64 -12.69
C MET A 390 -3.63 -2.54 -13.87
N GLU A 391 -3.43 -1.93 -15.04
CA GLU A 391 -2.89 -2.64 -16.21
C GLU A 391 -1.49 -3.19 -15.90
N PRO A 392 -1.10 -4.34 -16.47
CA PRO A 392 0.25 -4.86 -16.30
C PRO A 392 1.32 -3.83 -16.68
N VAL A 393 2.25 -3.62 -15.76
CA VAL A 393 3.42 -2.74 -15.92
C VAL A 393 4.70 -3.51 -15.56
N PRO A 394 5.83 -3.22 -16.21
CA PRO A 394 7.11 -3.81 -15.81
C PRO A 394 7.51 -3.37 -14.39
N ILE A 395 7.74 -4.34 -13.51
CA ILE A 395 8.22 -4.13 -12.15
C ILE A 395 9.57 -4.84 -12.00
N PHE A 396 10.63 -4.11 -11.65
CA PHE A 396 11.98 -4.65 -11.51
C PHE A 396 12.46 -4.55 -10.06
N LEU A 397 12.97 -5.66 -9.54
CA LEU A 397 13.64 -5.75 -8.24
C LEU A 397 15.16 -5.81 -8.47
N VAL A 398 15.89 -4.75 -8.11
CA VAL A 398 17.34 -4.66 -8.29
C VAL A 398 18.07 -5.18 -7.08
N GLY A 399 19.04 -6.06 -7.29
CA GLY A 399 19.91 -6.65 -6.27
C GLY A 399 19.45 -8.04 -5.85
N LYS A 400 19.79 -9.05 -6.65
CA LYS A 400 19.34 -10.44 -6.45
C LYS A 400 19.60 -10.93 -5.04
N LYS A 401 20.81 -10.68 -4.54
CA LYS A 401 21.24 -11.07 -3.19
C LYS A 401 20.34 -10.50 -2.08
N PHE A 402 19.88 -9.25 -2.22
CA PHE A 402 19.03 -8.62 -1.21
C PHE A 402 17.62 -9.21 -1.24
N TRP A 403 17.01 -9.35 -2.41
CA TRP A 403 15.63 -9.81 -2.54
C TRP A 403 15.45 -11.32 -2.36
N GLN A 404 16.51 -12.11 -2.51
CA GLN A 404 16.45 -13.57 -2.49
C GLN A 404 15.72 -14.16 -1.25
N PRO A 405 15.98 -13.73 0.00
CA PRO A 405 15.29 -14.29 1.17
C PRO A 405 13.79 -14.00 1.16
N LEU A 406 13.38 -12.79 0.75
CA LEU A 406 11.97 -12.42 0.60
C LEU A 406 11.30 -13.28 -0.49
N LEU A 407 11.96 -13.48 -1.63
CA LEU A 407 11.43 -14.31 -2.72
C LEU A 407 11.34 -15.79 -2.33
N GLN A 408 12.29 -16.29 -1.52
CA GLN A 408 12.20 -17.62 -0.95
C GLN A 408 11.03 -17.76 0.03
N PHE A 409 10.78 -16.75 0.87
CA PHE A 409 9.60 -16.69 1.72
C PHE A 409 8.31 -16.71 0.88
N ILE A 410 8.22 -15.87 -0.16
CA ILE A 410 7.05 -15.84 -1.06
C ILE A 410 6.84 -17.20 -1.72
N LYS A 411 7.89 -17.79 -2.32
CA LYS A 411 7.76 -19.07 -3.02
C LYS A 411 7.42 -20.21 -2.06
N LYS A 412 8.22 -20.41 -1.02
CA LYS A 412 8.10 -21.57 -0.14
C LYS A 412 6.91 -21.45 0.81
N ILE A 413 6.72 -20.30 1.45
CA ILE A 413 5.73 -20.15 2.52
C ILE A 413 4.40 -19.68 1.94
N ILE A 414 4.38 -18.61 1.15
CA ILE A 414 3.14 -18.02 0.64
C ILE A 414 2.51 -18.88 -0.46
N LEU A 415 3.30 -19.30 -1.45
CA LEU A 415 2.81 -20.07 -2.60
C LEU A 415 2.73 -21.58 -2.30
N ASP A 416 3.85 -22.22 -1.98
CA ASP A 416 3.93 -23.69 -1.94
C ASP A 416 3.21 -24.28 -0.70
N GLN A 417 3.39 -23.69 0.48
CA GLN A 417 2.81 -24.21 1.73
C GLN A 417 1.40 -23.70 2.02
N ASN A 418 1.12 -22.43 1.76
CA ASN A 418 -0.15 -21.79 2.15
C ASN A 418 -1.07 -21.44 0.96
N HIS A 419 -0.60 -21.55 -0.29
CA HIS A 419 -1.40 -21.27 -1.49
C HIS A 419 -2.11 -19.89 -1.51
N CYS A 420 -1.51 -18.90 -0.84
CA CYS A 420 -2.06 -17.55 -0.72
C CYS A 420 -1.96 -16.74 -2.02
N ILE A 421 -1.11 -17.16 -2.96
CA ILE A 421 -0.94 -16.60 -4.31
C ILE A 421 -0.92 -17.75 -5.35
N GLU A 422 -1.09 -17.43 -6.63
CA GLU A 422 -0.92 -18.38 -7.74
C GLU A 422 0.52 -18.35 -8.28
N SER A 423 0.96 -19.42 -8.96
CA SER A 423 2.31 -19.50 -9.52
C SER A 423 2.60 -18.37 -10.52
N LYS A 424 1.60 -17.98 -11.31
CA LYS A 424 1.69 -16.87 -12.29
C LYS A 424 1.92 -15.51 -11.63
N ASP A 425 1.61 -15.37 -10.35
CA ASP A 425 1.81 -14.10 -9.64
C ASP A 425 3.30 -13.80 -9.42
N LEU A 426 4.17 -14.81 -9.58
CA LEU A 426 5.63 -14.63 -9.59
C LEU A 426 6.14 -14.00 -10.90
N ASP A 427 5.32 -14.02 -11.97
CA ASP A 427 5.66 -13.42 -13.26
C ASP A 427 5.38 -11.90 -13.27
N LEU A 428 4.83 -11.34 -12.18
CA LEU A 428 4.49 -9.91 -12.06
C LEU A 428 5.72 -9.00 -11.96
N PHE A 429 6.89 -9.55 -11.60
CA PHE A 429 8.10 -8.77 -11.40
C PHE A 429 9.35 -9.52 -11.87
N TYR A 430 10.37 -8.75 -12.26
CA TYR A 430 11.65 -9.25 -12.73
C TYR A 430 12.72 -9.03 -11.67
N LEU A 431 13.54 -10.05 -11.43
CA LEU A 431 14.67 -9.97 -10.53
C LEU A 431 15.97 -9.75 -11.32
N VAL A 432 16.64 -8.63 -11.08
CA VAL A 432 17.81 -8.16 -11.86
C VAL A 432 18.93 -7.66 -10.94
N ASP A 433 20.16 -7.54 -11.45
CA ASP A 433 21.28 -6.93 -10.71
C ASP A 433 21.70 -5.59 -11.29
N THR A 434 21.53 -5.37 -12.60
CA THR A 434 22.02 -4.16 -13.26
C THR A 434 20.99 -3.49 -14.15
N GLN A 435 21.22 -2.21 -14.46
CA GLN A 435 20.42 -1.43 -15.40
C GLN A 435 20.39 -2.06 -16.80
N GLU A 436 21.46 -2.77 -17.22
CA GLU A 436 21.55 -3.36 -18.55
C GLU A 436 20.52 -4.48 -18.75
N GLU A 437 20.14 -5.17 -17.67
CA GLU A 437 19.04 -6.14 -17.68
C GLU A 437 17.67 -5.46 -17.78
N ILE A 438 17.52 -4.22 -17.28
CA ILE A 438 16.24 -3.48 -17.23
C ILE A 438 15.92 -2.80 -18.58
N LEU A 439 16.91 -2.10 -19.14
CA LEU A 439 16.73 -1.18 -20.27
C LEU A 439 16.07 -1.83 -21.51
N PRO A 440 16.39 -3.08 -21.91
CA PRO A 440 15.75 -3.72 -23.06
C PRO A 440 14.23 -3.83 -22.91
N TYR A 441 13.75 -4.22 -21.73
CA TYR A 441 12.32 -4.36 -21.44
C TYR A 441 11.60 -3.01 -21.48
N ILE A 442 12.21 -1.97 -20.89
CA ILE A 442 11.66 -0.61 -20.92
C ILE A 442 11.60 -0.10 -22.37
N ASP A 443 12.68 -0.29 -23.15
CA ASP A 443 12.74 0.14 -24.54
C ASP A 443 11.72 -0.60 -25.42
N GLU A 444 11.46 -1.89 -25.18
CA GLU A 444 10.41 -2.66 -25.86
C GLU A 444 9.01 -2.19 -25.49
N PHE A 445 8.72 -2.05 -24.19
CA PHE A 445 7.42 -1.65 -23.68
C PHE A 445 6.98 -0.27 -24.22
N PHE A 446 7.89 0.72 -24.22
CA PHE A 446 7.60 2.04 -24.77
C PHE A 446 7.61 2.10 -26.31
N ARG A 447 8.22 1.13 -27.01
CA ARG A 447 8.06 0.98 -28.47
C ARG A 447 6.68 0.43 -28.82
N GLY A 448 6.19 -0.56 -28.08
CA GLY A 448 4.88 -1.18 -28.31
C GLY A 448 3.67 -0.27 -28.06
N LYS A 449 3.83 0.78 -27.24
CA LYS A 449 2.78 1.80 -26.99
C LYS A 449 2.71 2.93 -28.03
N LYS A 450 3.59 2.95 -29.05
CA LYS A 450 3.54 3.92 -30.16
C LYS A 450 2.58 3.50 -31.31
N GLY A 451 1.74 2.48 -31.10
CA GLY A 451 0.79 1.95 -32.09
C GLY A 451 -0.64 2.38 -31.86
#